data_AF-Q8PSI6-F1
#
_entry.id   AF-Q8PSI6-F1
#
_cell.length_a   1.000
_cell.length_b   1.000
_cell.length_c   1.000
_cell.angle_alpha   90.00
_cell.angle_beta   90.00
_cell.angle_gamma   90.00
#
_symmetry.space_group_name_H-M   'P 1'
#
loop_
_entity.id
_entity.type
_entity.pdbx_description
1 polymer ?
#
loop_
_entity_poly.entity_id
_entity_poly.type
_entity_poly.pdbx_seq_one_letter_code
_entity_poly.pdbx_strand_id
1 'polypeptide(L)'
;MPEIKDSSRSMQDAAFMLARNIVKAEAISAKLEPGVQYLRDQGKDVNRLESLLEEYNGLVEEAKYYLELAVSSSGKDEGTAGKNEVSEDGSQVESSEKEYLIQSQKRMIQASMVLKDIFEEFKLLMPGNEELNETDRLSATGEGRVTLMGGFDIKLHLEEGEIAVMSPDSIIIIEGDYVLEIKESGPENIFIYHIQSADMEVSGRHKTLLLNGENITVEADGEGYASFFGNGTYSVENADGMKREGQWALDSFLKEIAPGRPGKTESRVPPIGVHDPETGIREKLMVRAGFTEKN
;
A
#
# COMPACT_ATOMS: atom_id res chain seq x y z
N MET A 1 7.24 -39.62 -29.92
CA MET A 1 7.15 -39.47 -28.45
C MET A 1 7.81 -38.17 -28.04
N PRO A 2 7.02 -37.19 -27.59
CA PRO A 2 7.49 -36.19 -26.63
C PRO A 2 6.50 -36.05 -25.44
N GLU A 3 6.84 -35.21 -24.45
CA GLU A 3 5.94 -34.60 -23.44
C GLU A 3 5.70 -35.24 -22.04
N ILE A 4 6.65 -36.00 -21.46
CA ILE A 4 6.57 -36.32 -20.00
C ILE A 4 7.44 -35.38 -19.14
N LYS A 5 8.44 -34.72 -19.72
CA LYS A 5 9.38 -33.86 -18.96
C LYS A 5 8.88 -32.45 -18.63
N ASP A 6 7.93 -31.89 -19.40
CA ASP A 6 7.45 -30.51 -19.21
C ASP A 6 6.44 -30.39 -18.05
N SER A 7 5.59 -31.40 -17.86
CA SER A 7 4.55 -31.39 -16.82
C SER A 7 5.13 -31.48 -15.41
N SER A 8 6.11 -32.37 -15.17
CA SER A 8 6.75 -32.53 -13.86
C SER A 8 7.52 -31.27 -13.42
N ARG A 9 8.19 -30.58 -14.35
CA ARG A 9 8.89 -29.32 -14.06
C ARG A 9 7.90 -28.19 -13.72
N SER A 10 6.78 -28.11 -14.45
CA SER A 10 5.69 -27.17 -14.16
C SER A 10 5.06 -27.38 -12.78
N MET A 11 4.85 -28.64 -12.36
CA MET A 11 4.30 -28.96 -11.04
C MET A 11 5.27 -28.61 -9.89
N GLN A 12 6.57 -28.84 -10.09
CA GLN A 12 7.60 -28.42 -9.13
C GLN A 12 7.68 -26.90 -8.99
N ASP A 13 7.61 -26.17 -10.10
CA ASP A 13 7.57 -24.70 -10.10
C ASP A 13 6.31 -24.18 -9.38
N ALA A 14 5.14 -24.81 -9.61
CA ALA A 14 3.90 -24.47 -8.93
C ALA A 14 3.98 -24.72 -7.41
N ALA A 15 4.51 -25.87 -6.99
CA ALA A 15 4.71 -26.20 -5.58
C ALA A 15 5.66 -25.21 -4.90
N PHE A 16 6.77 -24.83 -5.56
CA PHE A 16 7.72 -23.84 -5.04
C PHE A 16 7.07 -22.46 -4.87
N MET A 17 6.27 -22.02 -5.84
CA MET A 17 5.57 -20.74 -5.77
C MET A 17 4.50 -20.73 -4.68
N LEU A 18 3.75 -21.82 -4.51
CA LEU A 18 2.79 -21.98 -3.42
C LEU A 18 3.47 -21.97 -2.05
N ALA A 19 4.56 -22.72 -1.88
CA ALA A 19 5.34 -22.72 -0.65
C ALA A 19 5.79 -21.30 -0.25
N ARG A 20 6.31 -20.54 -1.23
CA ARG A 20 6.70 -19.15 -1.00
C ARG A 20 5.52 -18.26 -0.62
N ASN A 21 4.35 -18.47 -1.21
CA ASN A 21 3.15 -17.69 -0.90
C ASN A 21 2.60 -18.03 0.49
N ILE A 22 2.66 -19.30 0.92
CA ILE A 22 2.28 -19.72 2.27
C ILE A 22 3.19 -19.07 3.31
N VAL A 23 4.52 -19.10 3.11
CA VAL A 23 5.47 -18.43 4.04
C VAL A 23 5.18 -16.93 4.15
N LYS A 24 4.83 -16.27 3.04
CA LYS A 24 4.42 -14.86 3.08
C LYS A 24 3.13 -14.66 3.86
N ALA A 25 2.16 -15.56 3.70
CA ALA A 25 0.89 -15.50 4.41
C ALA A 25 1.06 -15.70 5.92
N GLU A 26 1.87 -16.66 6.35
CA GLU A 26 2.25 -16.86 7.76
C GLU A 26 2.93 -15.59 8.32
N ALA A 27 3.84 -14.98 7.56
CA ALA A 27 4.50 -13.73 7.96
C ALA A 27 3.52 -12.54 8.06
N ILE A 28 2.49 -12.50 7.22
CA ILE A 28 1.42 -11.49 7.31
C ILE A 28 0.59 -11.72 8.56
N SER A 29 0.17 -12.96 8.83
CA SER A 29 -0.59 -13.31 10.04
C SER A 29 0.11 -12.86 11.32
N ALA A 30 1.41 -13.17 11.45
CA ALA A 30 2.23 -12.77 12.59
C ALA A 30 2.31 -11.24 12.79
N LYS A 31 2.04 -10.44 11.75
CA LYS A 31 2.00 -8.97 11.80
C LYS A 31 0.60 -8.42 12.08
N LEU A 32 -0.45 -9.18 11.76
CA LEU A 32 -1.83 -8.80 12.03
C LEU A 32 -2.16 -8.95 13.52
N GLU A 33 -1.65 -10.00 14.17
CA GLU A 33 -1.89 -10.28 15.59
C GLU A 33 -1.55 -9.10 16.54
N PRO A 34 -0.37 -8.46 16.46
CA PRO A 34 -0.08 -7.25 17.25
C PRO A 34 -1.06 -6.11 16.97
N GLY A 35 -1.52 -5.98 15.72
CA GLY A 35 -2.51 -4.99 15.30
C GLY A 35 -3.87 -5.20 15.97
N VAL A 36 -4.35 -6.44 16.02
CA VAL A 36 -5.60 -6.78 16.71
C VAL A 36 -5.48 -6.49 18.20
N GLN A 37 -4.36 -6.87 18.81
CA GLN A 37 -4.09 -6.60 20.23
C GLN A 37 -4.09 -5.10 20.51
N TYR A 38 -3.45 -4.30 19.66
CA TYR A 38 -3.44 -2.85 19.79
C TYR A 38 -4.86 -2.26 19.79
N LEU A 39 -5.71 -2.64 18.82
CA LEU A 39 -7.09 -2.16 18.77
C LEU A 39 -7.90 -2.61 20.00
N ARG A 40 -7.64 -3.82 20.50
CA ARG A 40 -8.25 -4.33 21.74
C ARG A 40 -7.83 -3.49 22.95
N ASP A 41 -6.55 -3.14 23.06
CA ASP A 41 -6.01 -2.31 24.15
C ASP A 41 -6.55 -0.88 24.10
N GLN A 42 -6.91 -0.38 22.90
CA GLN A 42 -7.64 0.87 22.70
C GLN A 42 -9.15 0.75 22.99
N GLY A 43 -9.62 -0.41 23.45
CA GLY A 43 -11.03 -0.65 23.80
C GLY A 43 -11.97 -0.76 22.59
N LYS A 44 -11.43 -1.04 21.38
CA LYS A 44 -12.25 -1.29 20.19
C LYS A 44 -12.85 -2.70 20.25
N ASP A 45 -14.04 -2.86 19.69
CA ASP A 45 -14.61 -4.19 19.45
C ASP A 45 -13.88 -4.85 18.28
N VAL A 46 -13.08 -5.87 18.59
CA VAL A 46 -12.25 -6.60 17.63
C VAL A 46 -12.81 -7.99 17.30
N ASN A 47 -14.02 -8.34 17.76
CA ASN A 47 -14.57 -9.69 17.60
C ASN A 47 -14.61 -10.16 16.14
N ARG A 48 -15.02 -9.27 15.22
CA ARG A 48 -15.03 -9.57 13.78
C ARG A 48 -13.63 -9.78 13.24
N LEU A 49 -12.68 -8.94 13.67
CA LEU A 49 -11.29 -8.99 13.23
C LEU A 49 -10.60 -10.28 13.69
N GLU A 50 -10.87 -10.71 14.93
CA GLU A 50 -10.39 -11.99 15.47
C GLU A 50 -10.95 -13.18 14.68
N SER A 51 -12.26 -13.18 14.39
CA SER A 51 -12.89 -14.23 13.59
C SER A 51 -12.31 -14.31 12.18
N LEU A 52 -12.07 -13.18 11.53
CA LEU A 52 -11.46 -13.13 10.20
C LEU A 52 -10.01 -13.63 10.23
N LEU A 53 -9.24 -13.28 11.27
CA LEU A 53 -7.87 -13.75 11.44
C LEU A 53 -7.80 -15.26 11.69
N GLU A 54 -8.72 -15.81 12.46
CA GLU A 54 -8.86 -17.26 12.66
C GLU A 54 -9.18 -17.97 11.33
N GLU A 55 -10.14 -17.45 10.56
CA GLU A 55 -10.49 -17.98 9.24
C GLU A 55 -9.29 -17.95 8.28
N TYR A 56 -8.58 -16.81 8.22
CA TYR A 56 -7.37 -16.66 7.42
C TYR A 56 -6.31 -17.70 7.77
N ASN A 57 -6.01 -17.85 9.06
CA ASN A 57 -5.03 -18.81 9.55
C ASN A 57 -5.44 -20.26 9.24
N GLY A 58 -6.72 -20.59 9.41
CA GLY A 58 -7.25 -21.89 9.04
C GLY A 58 -7.05 -22.20 7.55
N LEU A 59 -7.32 -21.24 6.66
CA LEU A 59 -7.12 -21.40 5.22
C LEU A 59 -5.63 -21.55 4.85
N VAL A 60 -4.72 -20.83 5.52
CA VAL A 60 -3.27 -20.96 5.30
C VAL A 60 -2.76 -22.33 5.73
N GLU A 61 -3.22 -22.83 6.89
CA GLU A 61 -2.89 -24.17 7.37
C GLU A 61 -3.46 -25.28 6.47
N GLU A 62 -4.69 -25.14 5.97
CA GLU A 62 -5.23 -26.07 4.98
C GLU A 62 -4.43 -26.05 3.67
N ALA A 63 -4.01 -24.86 3.21
CA ALA A 63 -3.17 -24.75 2.01
C ALA A 63 -1.84 -25.49 2.17
N LYS A 64 -1.22 -25.37 3.35
CA LYS A 64 0.03 -26.03 3.72
C LYS A 64 -0.14 -27.55 3.79
N TYR A 65 -1.20 -28.02 4.44
CA TYR A 65 -1.54 -29.44 4.49
C TYR A 65 -1.66 -30.05 3.09
N TYR A 66 -2.40 -29.40 2.18
CA TYR A 66 -2.51 -29.89 0.80
C TYR A 66 -1.19 -29.85 0.03
N LEU A 67 -0.34 -28.85 0.26
CA LEU A 67 0.98 -28.80 -0.34
C LEU A 67 1.86 -29.95 0.15
N GLU A 68 1.83 -30.28 1.44
CA GLU A 68 2.57 -31.41 2.01
C GLU A 68 2.11 -32.75 1.43
N LEU A 69 0.80 -32.92 1.21
CA LEU A 69 0.25 -34.10 0.53
C LEU A 69 0.74 -34.21 -0.92
N ALA A 70 0.80 -33.08 -1.66
CA ALA A 70 1.31 -33.05 -3.03
C ALA A 70 2.79 -33.44 -3.11
N VAL A 71 3.62 -32.89 -2.20
CA VAL A 71 5.05 -33.21 -2.13
C VAL A 71 5.25 -34.70 -1.77
N SER A 72 4.43 -35.22 -0.86
CA SER A 72 4.50 -36.62 -0.43
C SER A 72 4.01 -37.61 -1.49
N SER A 73 3.10 -37.22 -2.38
CA SER A 73 2.64 -38.06 -3.50
C SER A 73 3.65 -38.07 -4.66
N SER A 74 4.39 -36.99 -4.87
CA SER A 74 5.48 -36.88 -5.87
C SER A 74 6.62 -37.89 -5.62
N GLY A 75 6.88 -38.26 -4.36
CA GLY A 75 7.96 -39.16 -3.96
C GLY A 75 7.67 -40.67 -4.05
N LYS A 76 6.46 -41.09 -4.44
CA LYS A 76 6.07 -42.52 -4.48
C LYS A 76 6.33 -43.23 -5.81
N ASP A 77 6.83 -42.53 -6.82
CA ASP A 77 7.01 -43.08 -8.18
C ASP A 77 8.40 -43.67 -8.49
N GLU A 78 9.37 -43.69 -7.56
CA GLU A 78 10.67 -44.35 -7.80
C GLU A 78 10.69 -45.86 -7.46
N GLY A 79 9.57 -46.44 -7.00
CA GLY A 79 9.55 -47.82 -6.47
C GLY A 79 8.80 -48.89 -7.26
N THR A 80 7.89 -48.54 -8.17
CA THR A 80 7.05 -49.55 -8.86
C THR A 80 7.08 -49.37 -10.36
N ALA A 81 8.14 -49.88 -10.98
CA ALA A 81 8.11 -50.19 -12.40
C ALA A 81 6.95 -51.16 -12.69
N GLY A 82 5.93 -50.67 -13.39
CA GLY A 82 4.97 -51.49 -14.11
C GLY A 82 3.65 -51.73 -13.38
N LYS A 83 2.72 -50.79 -13.52
CA LYS A 83 1.35 -51.04 -13.99
C LYS A 83 0.69 -49.69 -14.27
N ASN A 84 0.57 -49.37 -15.56
CA ASN A 84 -0.40 -48.38 -16.01
C ASN A 84 -1.78 -48.92 -15.61
N GLU A 85 -2.34 -48.47 -14.49
CA GLU A 85 -3.76 -48.65 -14.22
C GLU A 85 -4.52 -47.69 -15.14
N VAL A 86 -4.72 -48.16 -16.36
CA VAL A 86 -5.73 -47.63 -17.28
C VAL A 86 -7.07 -48.09 -16.73
N SER A 87 -7.82 -47.18 -16.12
CA SER A 87 -9.26 -47.41 -15.88
C SER A 87 -9.92 -47.71 -17.22
N GLU A 88 -10.83 -48.70 -17.24
CA GLU A 88 -11.55 -49.20 -18.44
C GLU A 88 -12.35 -48.13 -19.22
N ASP A 89 -12.41 -46.88 -18.73
CA ASP A 89 -13.20 -45.79 -19.29
C ASP A 89 -12.37 -44.69 -20.01
N GLY A 90 -11.06 -44.89 -20.21
CA GLY A 90 -10.24 -43.95 -21.00
C GLY A 90 -10.09 -42.54 -20.38
N SER A 91 -10.50 -42.35 -19.13
CA SER A 91 -10.25 -41.13 -18.38
C SER A 91 -8.82 -41.13 -17.83
N GLN A 92 -8.08 -40.06 -18.16
CA GLN A 92 -6.78 -39.77 -17.57
C GLN A 92 -6.98 -39.61 -16.05
N VAL A 93 -6.41 -40.50 -15.25
CA VAL A 93 -6.36 -40.32 -13.79
C VAL A 93 -5.53 -39.06 -13.55
N GLU A 94 -6.18 -37.94 -13.19
CA GLU A 94 -5.45 -36.77 -12.71
C GLU A 94 -4.57 -37.22 -11.54
N SER A 95 -3.26 -36.92 -11.61
CA SER A 95 -2.35 -37.32 -10.55
C SER A 95 -2.84 -36.71 -9.24
N SER A 96 -2.84 -37.51 -8.17
CA SER A 96 -3.21 -37.05 -6.83
C SER A 96 -2.40 -35.81 -6.41
N GLU A 97 -1.14 -35.72 -6.85
CA GLU A 97 -0.29 -34.52 -6.76
C GLU A 97 -0.94 -33.26 -7.34
N LYS A 98 -1.44 -33.31 -8.58
CA LYS A 98 -2.05 -32.17 -9.25
C LYS A 98 -3.30 -31.70 -8.52
N GLU A 99 -4.15 -32.62 -8.08
CA GLU A 99 -5.36 -32.27 -7.32
C GLU A 99 -5.00 -31.60 -5.99
N TYR A 100 -4.01 -32.11 -5.26
CA TYR A 100 -3.54 -31.48 -4.03
C TYR A 100 -2.96 -30.08 -4.25
N LEU A 101 -2.19 -29.86 -5.33
CA LEU A 101 -1.71 -28.52 -5.68
C LEU A 101 -2.87 -27.56 -5.99
N ILE A 102 -3.89 -28.02 -6.70
CA ILE A 102 -5.10 -27.22 -6.99
C ILE A 102 -5.83 -26.85 -5.69
N GLN A 103 -5.98 -27.79 -4.76
CA GLN A 103 -6.63 -27.52 -3.47
C GLN A 103 -5.81 -26.53 -2.63
N SER A 104 -4.49 -26.71 -2.55
CA SER A 104 -3.59 -25.75 -1.90
C SER A 104 -3.74 -24.34 -2.48
N GLN A 105 -3.76 -24.22 -3.81
CA GLN A 105 -3.97 -22.94 -4.49
C GLN A 105 -5.33 -22.32 -4.18
N LYS A 106 -6.42 -23.11 -4.19
CA LYS A 106 -7.77 -22.63 -3.86
C LYS A 106 -7.82 -22.04 -2.45
N ARG A 107 -7.20 -22.71 -1.47
CA ARG A 107 -7.12 -22.21 -0.10
C ARG A 107 -6.35 -20.90 0.00
N MET A 108 -5.23 -20.77 -0.73
CA MET A 108 -4.49 -19.50 -0.79
C MET A 108 -5.29 -18.36 -1.42
N ILE A 109 -6.11 -18.64 -2.45
CA ILE A 109 -7.01 -17.66 -3.05
C ILE A 109 -8.06 -17.20 -2.03
N GLN A 110 -8.68 -18.14 -1.32
CA GLN A 110 -9.65 -17.83 -0.26
C GLN A 110 -9.00 -17.02 0.87
N ALA A 111 -7.80 -17.41 1.32
CA ALA A 111 -7.06 -16.67 2.33
C ALA A 111 -6.78 -15.22 1.86
N SER A 112 -6.49 -15.01 0.58
CA SER A 112 -6.28 -13.67 0.03
C SER A 112 -7.56 -12.82 0.03
N MET A 113 -8.73 -13.43 -0.11
CA MET A 113 -10.02 -12.74 0.01
C MET A 113 -10.28 -12.35 1.47
N VAL A 114 -10.11 -13.27 2.41
CA VAL A 114 -10.28 -12.96 3.85
C VAL A 114 -9.28 -11.90 4.31
N LEU A 115 -8.06 -11.91 3.79
CA LEU A 115 -7.06 -10.88 4.07
C LEU A 115 -7.52 -9.49 3.63
N LYS A 116 -8.26 -9.36 2.52
CA LYS A 116 -8.86 -8.09 2.10
C LYS A 116 -9.86 -7.60 3.14
N ASP A 117 -10.72 -8.50 3.62
CA ASP A 117 -11.74 -8.19 4.61
C ASP A 117 -11.11 -7.80 5.97
N ILE A 118 -10.01 -8.45 6.35
CA ILE A 118 -9.19 -8.05 7.52
C ILE A 118 -8.70 -6.62 7.37
N PHE A 119 -8.15 -6.25 6.20
CA PHE A 119 -7.66 -4.89 5.98
C PHE A 119 -8.77 -3.84 5.99
N GLU A 120 -9.95 -4.18 5.46
CA GLU A 120 -11.11 -3.29 5.52
C GLU A 120 -11.58 -3.08 6.96
N GLU A 121 -11.64 -4.14 7.76
CA GLU A 121 -12.00 -4.05 9.18
C GLU A 121 -10.95 -3.23 9.97
N PHE A 122 -9.65 -3.45 9.72
CA PHE A 122 -8.61 -2.62 10.30
C PHE A 122 -8.80 -1.14 9.95
N LYS A 123 -9.13 -0.80 8.71
CA LYS A 123 -9.37 0.60 8.31
C LYS A 123 -10.51 1.24 9.09
N LEU A 124 -11.59 0.49 9.35
CA LEU A 124 -12.75 0.98 10.10
C LEU A 124 -12.43 1.20 11.59
N LEU A 125 -11.62 0.32 12.17
CA LEU A 125 -11.31 0.36 13.61
C LEU A 125 -10.12 1.26 13.93
N MET A 126 -9.21 1.46 12.98
CA MET A 126 -8.02 2.29 13.16
C MET A 126 -8.39 3.76 13.32
N PRO A 127 -7.83 4.45 14.33
CA PRO A 127 -7.94 5.90 14.42
C PRO A 127 -7.20 6.57 13.25
N GLY A 128 -7.52 7.82 12.96
CA GLY A 128 -6.83 8.58 11.91
C GLY A 128 -7.30 8.26 10.49
N ASN A 129 -8.38 7.51 10.30
CA ASN A 129 -9.02 7.35 8.99
C ASN A 129 -10.35 8.08 8.97
N GLU A 130 -10.55 8.93 7.97
CA GLU A 130 -11.80 9.68 7.80
C GLU A 130 -12.26 9.64 6.35
N GLU A 131 -13.56 9.45 6.18
CA GLU A 131 -14.26 9.64 4.91
C GLU A 131 -14.97 11.00 4.98
N LEU A 132 -14.68 11.85 4.00
CA LEU A 132 -15.11 13.24 3.93
C LEU A 132 -16.13 13.40 2.81
N ASN A 133 -17.23 14.07 3.11
CA ASN A 133 -18.23 14.47 2.14
C ASN A 133 -17.89 15.85 1.56
N GLU A 134 -18.56 16.25 0.48
CA GLU A 134 -18.33 17.55 -0.20
C GLU A 134 -18.39 18.78 0.72
N THR A 135 -19.11 18.68 1.84
CA THR A 135 -19.32 19.77 2.80
C THR A 135 -18.49 19.63 4.08
N ASP A 136 -17.69 18.57 4.21
CA ASP A 136 -16.83 18.38 5.36
C ASP A 136 -15.53 19.19 5.20
N ARG A 137 -15.08 19.79 6.30
CA ARG A 137 -13.80 20.48 6.40
C ARG A 137 -12.89 19.73 7.35
N LEU A 138 -11.74 19.31 6.84
CA LEU A 138 -10.71 18.60 7.58
C LEU A 138 -9.62 19.59 8.01
N SER A 139 -9.19 19.50 9.26
CA SER A 139 -7.99 20.15 9.78
C SER A 139 -7.15 19.13 10.54
N ALA A 140 -5.85 19.07 10.30
CA ALA A 140 -4.94 18.16 10.98
C ALA A 140 -3.60 18.82 11.29
N THR A 141 -2.98 18.42 12.40
CA THR A 141 -1.64 18.88 12.79
C THR A 141 -0.87 17.74 13.44
N GLY A 142 0.38 17.52 13.04
CA GLY A 142 1.20 16.44 13.57
C GLY A 142 2.50 16.21 12.82
N GLU A 143 3.10 15.04 13.05
CA GLU A 143 4.30 14.54 12.40
C GLU A 143 4.09 13.08 11.99
N GLY A 144 4.62 12.69 10.84
CA GLY A 144 4.46 11.34 10.30
C GLY A 144 3.94 11.34 8.86
N ARG A 145 3.05 10.42 8.54
CA ARG A 145 2.53 10.15 7.19
C ARG A 145 1.06 10.53 7.07
N VAL A 146 0.72 11.23 6.00
CA VAL A 146 -0.67 11.50 5.64
C VAL A 146 -0.94 11.05 4.22
N THR A 147 -2.08 10.42 4.01
CA THR A 147 -2.60 10.05 2.68
C THR A 147 -3.94 10.72 2.47
N LEU A 148 -4.08 11.44 1.36
CA LEU A 148 -5.31 12.10 0.95
C LEU A 148 -5.67 11.63 -0.46
N MET A 149 -6.90 11.16 -0.66
CA MET A 149 -7.36 10.70 -1.97
C MET A 149 -8.76 11.23 -2.23
N GLY A 150 -8.94 12.03 -3.29
CA GLY A 150 -10.25 12.58 -3.64
C GLY A 150 -10.22 13.97 -4.28
N GLY A 151 -11.37 14.64 -4.24
CA GLY A 151 -11.66 15.92 -4.84
C GLY A 151 -11.58 17.08 -3.84
N PHE A 152 -10.43 17.25 -3.20
CA PHE A 152 -10.18 18.31 -2.22
C PHE A 152 -9.58 19.60 -2.79
N ASP A 153 -9.82 20.73 -2.16
CA ASP A 153 -8.89 21.85 -2.15
C ASP A 153 -8.07 21.76 -0.86
N ILE A 154 -6.76 21.61 -1.00
CA ILE A 154 -5.85 21.33 0.11
C ILE A 154 -4.94 22.52 0.32
N LYS A 155 -4.81 22.97 1.57
CA LYS A 155 -3.72 23.83 2.03
C LYS A 155 -2.89 23.02 3.02
N LEU A 156 -1.58 23.02 2.87
CA LEU A 156 -0.71 22.30 3.77
C LEU A 156 0.59 23.04 4.04
N HIS A 157 1.16 22.76 5.21
CA HIS A 157 2.51 23.11 5.58
C HIS A 157 3.24 21.82 5.93
N LEU A 158 4.52 21.69 5.55
CA LEU A 158 5.41 20.72 6.16
C LEU A 158 6.86 21.21 6.21
N GLU A 159 7.59 20.59 7.13
CA GLU A 159 9.04 20.70 7.27
C GLU A 159 9.69 19.32 7.09
N GLU A 160 10.93 19.31 6.61
CA GLU A 160 11.83 18.14 6.53
C GLU A 160 11.12 16.85 6.07
N GLY A 161 10.57 16.86 4.85
CA GLY A 161 9.72 15.77 4.37
C GLY A 161 9.63 15.60 2.85
N GLU A 162 8.76 14.68 2.44
CA GLU A 162 8.48 14.37 1.05
C GLU A 162 6.96 14.41 0.81
N ILE A 163 6.55 14.93 -0.35
CA ILE A 163 5.18 14.81 -0.85
C ILE A 163 5.21 14.16 -2.23
N ALA A 164 4.49 13.06 -2.40
CA ALA A 164 4.18 12.48 -3.68
C ALA A 164 2.77 12.86 -4.10
N VAL A 165 2.64 13.47 -5.28
CA VAL A 165 1.37 13.88 -5.89
C VAL A 165 1.14 13.07 -7.16
N MET A 166 0.00 12.40 -7.20
CA MET A 166 -0.50 11.71 -8.37
C MET A 166 -1.82 12.36 -8.76
N SER A 167 -1.77 13.23 -9.77
CA SER A 167 -2.95 13.85 -10.34
C SER A 167 -2.65 14.40 -11.73
N PRO A 168 -3.42 14.00 -12.76
CA PRO A 168 -3.23 14.49 -14.11
C PRO A 168 -3.75 15.93 -14.29
N ASP A 169 -4.63 16.42 -13.42
CA ASP A 169 -5.35 17.70 -13.57
C ASP A 169 -5.18 18.68 -12.40
N SER A 170 -4.31 18.37 -11.44
CA SER A 170 -4.11 19.25 -10.29
C SER A 170 -3.29 20.48 -10.61
N ILE A 171 -3.69 21.60 -10.00
CA ILE A 171 -2.91 22.83 -9.90
C ILE A 171 -2.21 22.78 -8.54
N ILE A 172 -0.89 22.91 -8.56
CA ILE A 172 -0.03 22.86 -7.37
C ILE A 172 0.72 24.18 -7.27
N ILE A 173 0.53 24.90 -6.16
CA ILE A 173 1.23 26.14 -5.82
C ILE A 173 2.07 25.85 -4.59
N ILE A 174 3.38 26.08 -4.66
CA ILE A 174 4.32 25.84 -3.55
C ILE A 174 5.11 27.10 -3.28
N GLU A 175 5.13 27.51 -2.02
CA GLU A 175 5.94 28.61 -1.49
C GLU A 175 6.91 28.06 -0.44
N GLY A 176 8.21 28.08 -0.74
CA GLY A 176 9.24 27.59 0.19
C GLY A 176 10.38 26.85 -0.49
N ASP A 177 11.17 26.14 0.32
CA ASP A 177 12.37 25.43 -0.10
C ASP A 177 12.05 23.98 -0.45
N TYR A 178 12.13 23.65 -1.74
CA TYR A 178 11.85 22.31 -2.25
C TYR A 178 12.70 21.89 -3.45
N VAL A 179 12.81 20.59 -3.66
CA VAL A 179 13.39 19.96 -4.85
C VAL A 179 12.37 18.99 -5.45
N LEU A 180 12.11 19.12 -6.76
CA LEU A 180 11.21 18.24 -7.49
C LEU A 180 11.96 17.07 -8.14
N GLU A 181 11.47 15.86 -7.91
CA GLU A 181 11.79 14.64 -8.66
C GLU A 181 10.53 14.17 -9.39
N ILE A 182 10.63 13.88 -10.70
CA ILE A 182 9.53 13.31 -11.47
C ILE A 182 9.85 11.84 -11.73
N LYS A 183 8.96 10.94 -11.29
CA LYS A 183 9.02 9.53 -11.65
C LYS A 183 7.97 9.23 -12.71
N GLU A 184 8.43 8.89 -13.90
CA GLU A 184 7.59 8.32 -14.94
C GLU A 184 7.17 6.91 -14.53
N SER A 185 5.89 6.70 -14.23
CA SER A 185 5.36 5.42 -13.75
C SER A 185 4.06 5.06 -14.46
N GLY A 186 4.17 4.45 -15.64
CA GLY A 186 3.00 4.02 -16.41
C GLY A 186 2.33 5.20 -17.12
N PRO A 187 0.97 5.28 -17.16
CA PRO A 187 0.26 6.34 -17.86
C PRO A 187 0.28 7.69 -17.13
N GLU A 188 0.70 7.73 -15.87
CA GLU A 188 0.67 8.93 -15.02
C GLU A 188 2.06 9.23 -14.45
N ASN A 189 2.40 10.52 -14.39
CA ASN A 189 3.62 10.98 -13.74
C ASN A 189 3.40 11.07 -12.24
N ILE A 190 4.38 10.66 -11.46
CA ILE A 190 4.41 10.88 -10.01
C ILE A 190 5.35 12.06 -9.76
N PHE A 191 4.81 13.14 -9.19
CA PHE A 191 5.59 14.31 -8.80
C PHE A 191 5.99 14.17 -7.33
N ILE A 192 7.29 14.15 -7.05
CA ILE A 192 7.82 13.97 -5.70
C ILE A 192 8.55 15.25 -5.30
N TYR A 193 8.01 15.95 -4.31
CA TYR A 193 8.59 17.17 -3.76
C TYR A 193 9.33 16.83 -2.48
N HIS A 194 10.64 17.02 -2.49
CA HIS A 194 11.50 16.95 -1.32
C HIS A 194 11.51 18.33 -0.67
N ILE A 195 10.97 18.45 0.53
CA ILE A 195 10.62 19.72 1.16
C ILE A 195 11.50 19.91 2.39
N GLN A 196 12.18 21.04 2.46
CA GLN A 196 12.84 21.46 3.69
C GLN A 196 11.87 22.23 4.59
N SER A 197 11.14 23.20 4.00
CA SER A 197 10.06 23.95 4.64
C SER A 197 9.23 24.60 3.53
N ALA A 198 7.95 24.27 3.42
CA ALA A 198 7.09 24.88 2.41
C ALA A 198 5.60 24.86 2.79
N ASP A 199 4.91 25.89 2.32
CA ASP A 199 3.46 25.96 2.22
C ASP A 199 3.03 25.54 0.81
N MET A 200 1.98 24.72 0.72
CA MET A 200 1.48 24.23 -0.56
C MET A 200 -0.05 24.29 -0.62
N GLU A 201 -0.54 24.76 -1.76
CA GLU A 201 -1.95 24.66 -2.14
C GLU A 201 -2.10 23.67 -3.31
N VAL A 202 -3.02 22.72 -3.17
CA VAL A 202 -3.32 21.72 -4.20
C VAL A 202 -4.81 21.67 -4.47
N SER A 203 -5.18 22.01 -5.70
CA SER A 203 -6.55 21.97 -6.19
C SER A 203 -6.65 21.01 -7.36
N GLY A 204 -7.77 20.29 -7.49
CA GLY A 204 -7.99 19.35 -8.60
C GLY A 204 -9.09 18.34 -8.28
N ARG A 205 -9.69 17.74 -9.31
CA ARG A 205 -10.87 16.87 -9.13
C ARG A 205 -10.51 15.46 -8.65
N HIS A 206 -9.38 14.92 -9.11
CA HIS A 206 -8.93 13.60 -8.69
C HIS A 206 -7.44 13.61 -8.42
N LYS A 207 -7.08 13.46 -7.15
CA LYS A 207 -5.67 13.40 -6.73
C LYS A 207 -5.48 12.39 -5.62
N THR A 208 -4.30 11.79 -5.62
CA THR A 208 -3.73 11.09 -4.47
C THR A 208 -2.50 11.85 -4.02
N LEU A 209 -2.51 12.26 -2.75
CA LEU A 209 -1.40 12.88 -2.05
C LEU A 209 -0.87 11.88 -1.03
N LEU A 210 0.43 11.59 -1.07
CA LEU A 210 1.12 10.88 0.00
C LEU A 210 2.20 11.80 0.54
N LEU A 211 2.10 12.21 1.79
CA LEU A 211 3.09 13.06 2.42
C LEU A 211 3.69 12.38 3.64
N ASN A 212 4.96 12.69 3.90
CA ASN A 212 5.68 12.25 5.09
C ASN A 212 6.61 13.37 5.54
N GLY A 213 6.54 13.79 6.80
CA GLY A 213 7.41 14.87 7.29
C GLY A 213 7.13 15.25 8.73
N GLU A 214 7.69 16.38 9.12
CA GLU A 214 7.54 17.00 10.42
C GLU A 214 6.71 18.29 10.30
N ASN A 215 6.20 18.77 11.44
CA ASN A 215 5.39 19.99 11.52
C ASN A 215 4.30 20.08 10.44
N ILE A 216 3.61 18.97 10.18
CA ILE A 216 2.58 18.89 9.16
C ILE A 216 1.35 19.65 9.66
N THR A 217 0.86 20.58 8.85
CA THR A 217 -0.51 21.07 8.96
C THR A 217 -1.26 20.80 7.67
N VAL A 218 -2.51 20.37 7.77
CA VAL A 218 -3.37 20.10 6.61
C VAL A 218 -4.72 20.74 6.88
N GLU A 219 -5.18 21.55 5.93
CA GLU A 219 -6.57 21.94 5.78
C GLU A 219 -7.07 21.40 4.46
N ALA A 220 -8.21 20.71 4.45
CA ALA A 220 -8.80 20.21 3.23
C ALA A 220 -10.32 20.42 3.24
N ASP A 221 -10.82 20.95 2.13
CA ASP A 221 -12.24 21.13 1.86
C ASP A 221 -12.62 20.26 0.66
N GLY A 222 -13.65 19.42 0.80
CA GLY A 222 -14.18 18.60 -0.29
C GLY A 222 -14.30 17.12 0.06
N GLU A 223 -14.56 16.29 -0.96
CA GLU A 223 -14.89 14.88 -0.78
C GLU A 223 -13.71 13.93 -0.98
N GLY A 224 -13.70 12.84 -0.21
CA GLY A 224 -12.79 11.72 -0.40
C GLY A 224 -12.37 11.04 0.89
N TYR A 225 -11.13 10.57 0.92
CA TYR A 225 -10.58 9.80 2.02
C TYR A 225 -9.27 10.41 2.54
N ALA A 226 -9.15 10.47 3.86
CA ALA A 226 -7.95 10.91 4.57
C ALA A 226 -7.47 9.85 5.56
N SER A 227 -6.16 9.65 5.63
CA SER A 227 -5.52 8.71 6.55
C SER A 227 -4.26 9.31 7.17
N PHE A 228 -4.15 9.25 8.49
CA PHE A 228 -3.10 9.88 9.28
C PHE A 228 -2.36 8.86 10.15
N PHE A 229 -1.04 8.78 10.00
CA PHE A 229 -0.17 7.92 10.79
C PHE A 229 0.99 8.71 11.40
N GLY A 230 1.24 8.56 12.68
CA GLY A 230 2.32 9.23 13.40
C GLY A 230 1.81 9.80 14.71
N ASN A 231 2.28 10.99 15.03
CA ASN A 231 1.94 11.69 16.26
C ASN A 231 1.25 13.01 15.89
N GLY A 232 -0.05 13.10 16.16
CA GLY A 232 -0.83 14.23 15.73
C GLY A 232 -2.30 14.07 16.04
N THR A 233 -3.03 15.13 15.73
CA THR A 233 -4.48 15.20 15.90
C THR A 233 -5.14 15.68 14.61
N TYR A 234 -6.41 15.37 14.47
CA TYR A 234 -7.22 15.89 13.38
C TYR A 234 -8.62 16.23 13.89
N SER A 235 -9.31 17.04 13.11
CA SER A 235 -10.72 17.31 13.28
C SER A 235 -11.44 17.44 11.96
N VAL A 236 -12.67 16.95 11.93
CA VAL A 236 -13.59 17.09 10.81
C VAL A 236 -14.80 17.88 11.29
N GLU A 237 -15.08 19.00 10.65
CA GLU A 237 -16.26 19.82 10.86
C GLU A 237 -17.22 19.65 9.68
N ASN A 238 -18.47 19.31 9.97
CA ASN A 238 -19.49 19.18 8.92
C ASN A 238 -20.25 20.49 8.67
N ALA A 239 -21.15 20.50 7.69
CA ALA A 239 -21.98 21.67 7.35
C ALA A 239 -22.83 22.21 8.52
N ASP A 240 -23.18 21.36 9.50
CA ASP A 240 -23.96 21.73 10.67
C ASP A 240 -23.09 22.32 11.81
N GLY A 241 -21.78 22.44 11.60
CA GLY A 241 -20.80 22.90 12.60
C GLY A 241 -20.49 21.84 13.67
N MET A 242 -20.88 20.59 13.45
CA MET A 242 -20.54 19.48 14.34
C MET A 242 -19.10 19.06 14.08
N LYS A 243 -18.28 19.15 15.14
CA LYS A 243 -16.86 18.81 15.09
C LYS A 243 -16.60 17.44 15.68
N ARG A 244 -15.94 16.58 14.91
CA ARG A 244 -15.37 15.30 15.36
C ARG A 244 -13.87 15.45 15.45
N GLU A 245 -13.27 15.02 16.56
CA GLU A 245 -11.83 15.10 16.78
C GLU A 245 -11.25 13.71 17.00
N GLY A 246 -10.02 13.49 16.53
CA GLY A 246 -9.34 12.22 16.63
C GLY A 246 -7.82 12.36 16.71
N GLN A 247 -7.17 11.24 17.02
CA GLN A 247 -5.72 11.10 17.07
C GLN A 247 -5.22 10.37 15.83
N TRP A 248 -3.99 10.63 15.40
CA TRP A 248 -3.36 9.88 14.32
C TRP A 248 -3.12 8.43 14.75
N ALA A 249 -3.14 7.49 13.80
CA ALA A 249 -2.76 6.11 14.08
C ALA A 249 -1.25 6.01 14.31
N LEU A 250 -0.79 5.08 15.15
CA LEU A 250 0.64 4.86 15.34
C LEU A 250 1.31 4.35 14.06
N ASP A 251 2.43 4.96 13.69
CA ASP A 251 3.19 4.67 12.46
C ASP A 251 3.81 3.26 12.44
N SER A 252 4.01 2.64 13.62
CA SER A 252 4.55 1.29 13.78
C SER A 252 3.71 0.22 13.08
N PHE A 253 2.38 0.38 13.06
CA PHE A 253 1.46 -0.59 12.46
C PHE A 253 1.74 -0.83 10.97
N LEU A 254 1.94 0.24 10.18
CA LEU A 254 2.20 0.11 8.73
C LEU A 254 3.66 -0.23 8.40
N LYS A 255 4.62 0.17 9.24
CA LYS A 255 6.04 -0.21 9.06
C LYS A 255 6.25 -1.71 9.20
N GLU A 256 5.45 -2.37 10.04
CA GLU A 256 5.52 -3.81 10.22
C GLU A 256 4.81 -4.55 9.10
N ILE A 257 3.67 -4.07 8.58
CA ILE A 257 2.89 -4.76 7.54
C ILE A 257 3.42 -4.56 6.12
N ALA A 258 4.15 -3.47 5.83
CA ALA A 258 4.72 -3.24 4.51
C ALA A 258 5.79 -4.30 4.16
N PRO A 259 5.76 -4.90 2.95
CA PRO A 259 6.89 -5.70 2.49
C PRO A 259 8.13 -4.80 2.40
N GLY A 260 9.23 -5.21 3.04
CA GLY A 260 10.47 -4.44 3.07
C GLY A 260 10.87 -3.98 1.67
N ARG A 261 11.08 -2.67 1.50
CA ARG A 261 11.56 -2.11 0.22
C ARG A 261 12.91 -2.76 -0.13
N PRO A 262 13.10 -3.30 -1.35
CA PRO A 262 14.45 -3.61 -1.82
C PRO A 262 15.25 -2.31 -1.90
N GLY A 263 16.50 -2.32 -1.40
CA GLY A 263 17.36 -1.15 -1.32
C GLY A 263 17.54 -0.46 -2.68
N LYS A 264 17.30 0.85 -2.73
CA LYS A 264 17.50 1.67 -3.92
C LYS A 264 18.98 2.05 -4.04
N THR A 265 19.60 1.73 -5.17
CA THR A 265 20.85 2.36 -5.64
C THR A 265 20.51 3.73 -6.22
N GLU A 266 21.01 4.80 -5.60
CA GLU A 266 20.88 6.18 -6.07
C GLU A 266 21.64 6.40 -7.39
N SER A 267 20.98 7.01 -8.38
CA SER A 267 21.61 7.64 -9.53
C SER A 267 21.23 9.12 -9.50
N ARG A 268 22.23 9.99 -9.28
CA ARG A 268 22.08 11.44 -9.20
C ARG A 268 22.30 12.11 -10.56
N VAL A 269 21.41 13.03 -10.96
CA VAL A 269 21.66 14.06 -11.98
C VAL A 269 21.06 15.39 -11.49
N PRO A 270 21.75 16.55 -11.59
CA PRO A 270 21.34 17.81 -10.97
C PRO A 270 20.42 18.70 -11.86
N PRO A 271 19.80 19.77 -11.30
CA PRO A 271 18.49 20.30 -11.70
C PRO A 271 18.51 21.69 -12.39
N ILE A 272 17.38 22.10 -12.97
CA ILE A 272 16.68 23.41 -12.83
C ILE A 272 15.89 23.79 -14.11
N GLY A 273 14.59 24.10 -13.96
CA GLY A 273 13.74 24.81 -14.92
C GLY A 273 12.30 24.99 -14.40
N VAL A 274 11.71 26.18 -14.52
CA VAL A 274 10.30 26.50 -14.15
C VAL A 274 9.43 26.42 -15.42
N HIS A 275 8.23 25.81 -15.33
CA HIS A 275 7.35 25.55 -16.49
C HIS A 275 5.96 26.23 -16.35
N ASP A 276 5.52 26.88 -17.43
CA ASP A 276 4.18 27.46 -17.66
C ASP A 276 3.43 26.55 -18.67
N PRO A 277 2.18 26.13 -18.38
CA PRO A 277 1.42 25.19 -19.22
C PRO A 277 1.16 25.62 -20.68
N GLU A 278 1.24 26.91 -21.02
CA GLU A 278 0.83 27.38 -22.35
C GLU A 278 1.97 27.69 -23.33
N THR A 279 3.20 27.93 -22.88
CA THR A 279 4.24 28.46 -23.79
C THR A 279 5.58 27.75 -23.80
N GLY A 280 5.82 26.73 -22.96
CA GLY A 280 7.14 26.12 -22.86
C GLY A 280 8.22 27.11 -22.42
N ILE A 281 9.44 26.61 -22.18
CA ILE A 281 10.51 27.33 -21.50
C ILE A 281 10.78 28.70 -22.15
N ARG A 282 10.55 29.79 -21.39
CA ARG A 282 11.09 31.13 -21.69
C ARG A 282 12.08 31.54 -20.61
N GLU A 283 13.36 31.51 -20.96
CA GLU A 283 14.42 32.08 -20.13
C GLU A 283 14.19 33.59 -19.93
N LYS A 284 14.07 34.01 -18.67
CA LYS A 284 14.45 35.37 -18.27
C LYS A 284 15.53 35.25 -17.20
N LEU A 285 16.78 35.43 -17.62
CA LEU A 285 17.88 35.77 -16.73
C LEU A 285 17.51 37.04 -15.95
N MET A 286 17.49 36.96 -14.62
CA MET A 286 17.78 38.12 -13.79
C MET A 286 18.98 37.86 -12.89
N VAL A 287 20.02 38.59 -13.28
CA VAL A 287 21.32 38.86 -12.69
C VAL A 287 21.28 39.08 -11.17
N ARG A 288 22.23 38.44 -10.47
CA ARG A 288 22.68 38.80 -9.11
C ARG A 288 22.91 40.31 -9.02
N ALA A 289 22.13 41.01 -8.20
CA ALA A 289 22.52 42.31 -7.67
C ALA A 289 22.75 42.20 -6.16
N GLY A 290 23.97 41.80 -5.81
CA GLY A 290 24.54 42.18 -4.52
C GLY A 290 25.32 43.47 -4.74
N PHE A 291 24.82 44.59 -4.22
CA PHE A 291 25.63 45.78 -3.99
C PHE A 291 25.76 45.97 -2.48
N THR A 292 26.94 45.64 -1.98
CA THR A 292 27.47 46.13 -0.72
C THR A 292 27.79 47.62 -0.87
N GLU A 293 27.12 48.48 -0.12
CA GLU A 293 27.63 49.82 0.16
C GLU A 293 28.86 49.71 1.06
N LYS A 294 29.98 50.31 0.64
CA LYS A 294 31.00 50.85 1.54
C LYS A 294 31.71 52.03 0.88
N ASN A 295 31.64 53.15 1.62
CA ASN A 295 32.25 54.47 1.50
C ASN A 295 31.61 55.47 0.53
#